data_AF-A0A2K3KBZ1-F1
#
_entry.id   AF-A0A2K3KBZ1-F1
#
_cell.length_a   1.000
_cell.length_b   1.000
_cell.length_c   1.000
_cell.angle_alpha   90.00
_cell.angle_beta   90.00
_cell.angle_gamma   90.00
#
_symmetry.space_group_name_H-M   'P 1'
#
loop_
_entity.id
_entity.type
_entity.pdbx_description
1 polymer ?
#
loop_
_entity_poly.entity_id
_entity_poly.type
_entity_poly.pdbx_seq_one_letter_code
_entity_poly.pdbx_strand_id
1 'polypeptide(L)'
;SKVIVNAWAIGRDPNHWDDPDKFYPERFIESSVDYKGNNFEFIPFGAGRRMCPGVTFGLVNVEYPLALLMYYFDWKLSNAKKNEDLDMSETFGVAVTRKDDLFLIPITYHP
;
A
#
# COMPACT_ATOMS: atom_id res chain seq x y z
N SER A 1 3.80 -31.52 -2.39
CA SER A 1 4.54 -30.35 -2.92
C SER A 1 4.11 -29.10 -2.17
N LYS A 2 4.98 -28.08 -2.08
CA LYS A 2 4.66 -26.76 -1.49
C LYS A 2 4.74 -25.71 -2.60
N VAL A 3 3.75 -24.82 -2.67
CA VAL A 3 3.72 -23.69 -3.61
C VAL A 3 3.73 -22.40 -2.80
N ILE A 4 4.54 -21.43 -3.22
CA ILE A 4 4.63 -20.10 -2.61
C ILE A 4 4.35 -19.09 -3.72
N VAL A 5 3.38 -18.20 -3.50
CA VAL A 5 3.05 -17.12 -4.42
C VAL A 5 3.78 -15.87 -3.96
N ASN A 6 4.70 -15.36 -4.79
CA ASN A 6 5.44 -14.15 -4.49
C ASN A 6 4.68 -12.91 -5.01
N ALA A 7 3.60 -12.54 -4.31
CA ALA A 7 2.76 -11.40 -4.67
C ALA A 7 3.54 -10.08 -4.70
N TRP A 8 4.57 -9.93 -3.85
CA TRP A 8 5.44 -8.74 -3.82
C TRP A 8 6.21 -8.57 -5.13
N ALA A 9 6.80 -9.65 -5.66
CA ALA A 9 7.52 -9.59 -6.92
C ALA A 9 6.57 -9.35 -8.10
N ILE A 10 5.39 -9.97 -8.10
CA ILE A 10 4.37 -9.79 -9.14
C ILE A 10 3.89 -8.33 -9.20
N GLY A 11 3.60 -7.72 -8.05
CA GLY A 11 3.18 -6.31 -7.97
C GLY A 11 4.26 -5.29 -8.34
N ARG A 12 5.50 -5.73 -8.59
CA ARG A 12 6.63 -4.91 -9.04
C ARG A 12 7.24 -5.38 -10.36
N ASP A 13 6.56 -6.25 -11.09
CA ASP A 13 7.07 -6.76 -12.36
C ASP A 13 6.97 -5.67 -13.45
N PRO A 14 8.10 -5.20 -14.03
CA PRO A 14 8.10 -4.19 -15.08
C PRO A 14 7.44 -4.64 -16.39
N ASN A 15 7.17 -5.94 -16.57
CA ASN A 15 6.40 -6.43 -17.72
C ASN A 15 4.90 -6.14 -17.60
N HIS A 16 4.41 -5.83 -16.39
CA HIS A 16 2.99 -5.60 -16.10
C HIS A 16 2.73 -4.18 -15.60
N TRP A 17 3.75 -3.50 -15.05
CA TRP A 17 3.62 -2.19 -14.45
C TRP A 17 4.66 -1.22 -14.99
N ASP A 18 4.23 -0.11 -15.58
CA ASP A 18 5.11 1.03 -15.88
C ASP A 18 5.64 1.62 -14.58
N ASP A 19 6.93 1.93 -14.48
CA ASP A 19 7.58 2.45 -13.27
C ASP A 19 7.15 1.71 -11.97
N PRO A 20 7.41 0.39 -11.84
CA PRO A 20 6.84 -0.45 -10.78
C PRO A 20 7.29 -0.06 -9.36
N ASP A 21 8.44 0.59 -9.24
CA ASP A 21 8.98 1.05 -7.95
C ASP A 21 8.50 2.45 -7.55
N LYS A 22 7.79 3.15 -8.43
CA LYS A 22 7.26 4.50 -8.17
C LYS A 22 5.89 4.41 -7.50
N PHE A 23 5.71 5.16 -6.41
CA PHE A 23 4.38 5.42 -5.87
C PHE A 23 3.61 6.31 -6.85
N TYR A 24 2.68 5.68 -7.59
CA TYR A 24 1.91 6.31 -8.66
C TYR A 24 0.44 5.86 -8.58
N PRO A 25 -0.37 6.42 -7.66
CA PRO A 25 -1.77 6.04 -7.47
C PRO A 25 -2.63 6.22 -8.72
N GLU A 26 -2.30 7.21 -9.55
CA GLU A 26 -3.07 7.56 -10.74
C GLU A 26 -3.07 6.43 -11.78
N ARG A 27 -2.16 5.45 -11.70
CA ARG A 27 -2.20 4.24 -12.56
C ARG A 27 -3.49 3.44 -12.44
N PHE A 28 -4.23 3.61 -11.34
CA PHE A 28 -5.49 2.92 -11.09
C PHE A 28 -6.71 3.77 -11.46
N ILE A 29 -6.56 5.06 -11.75
CA ILE A 29 -7.66 5.91 -12.20
C ILE A 29 -8.07 5.45 -13.59
N GLU A 30 -9.36 5.17 -13.79
CA GLU A 30 -9.93 4.63 -15.04
C GLU A 30 -9.32 3.29 -15.50
N SER A 31 -8.57 2.61 -14.63
CA SER A 31 -8.03 1.28 -14.89
C SER A 31 -9.09 0.20 -14.64
N SER A 32 -9.04 -0.87 -15.43
CA SER A 32 -9.85 -2.08 -15.20
C SER A 32 -9.22 -3.03 -14.18
N VAL A 33 -7.99 -2.77 -13.75
CA VAL A 33 -7.27 -3.62 -12.79
C VAL A 33 -7.84 -3.43 -11.39
N ASP A 34 -8.24 -4.53 -10.75
CA ASP A 34 -8.69 -4.52 -9.35
C ASP A 34 -8.01 -5.60 -8.50
N TYR A 35 -8.23 -5.53 -7.18
CA TYR A 35 -7.68 -6.49 -6.22
C TYR A 35 -8.63 -7.67 -5.92
N LYS A 36 -9.68 -7.90 -6.73
CA LYS A 36 -10.70 -8.94 -6.49
C LYS A 36 -10.26 -10.34 -6.95
N GLY A 37 -8.98 -10.49 -7.31
CA GLY A 37 -8.35 -11.78 -7.60
C GLY A 37 -8.56 -12.29 -9.03
N ASN A 38 -9.05 -11.43 -9.93
CA ASN A 38 -9.14 -11.72 -11.37
C ASN A 38 -8.01 -11.07 -12.18
N ASN A 39 -7.33 -10.07 -11.61
CA ASN A 39 -6.12 -9.46 -12.15
C ASN A 39 -4.90 -10.02 -11.41
N PHE A 40 -4.17 -10.92 -12.05
CA PHE A 40 -3.06 -11.64 -11.40
C PHE A 40 -1.82 -10.78 -11.19
N GLU A 41 -1.68 -9.70 -11.96
CA GLU A 41 -0.72 -8.62 -11.77
C GLU A 41 -0.93 -7.86 -10.46
N PHE A 42 -2.12 -7.94 -9.84
CA PHE A 42 -2.46 -7.25 -8.59
C PHE A 42 -3.27 -8.12 -7.60
N ILE A 43 -2.56 -8.92 -6.78
CA ILE A 43 -3.16 -9.91 -5.86
C ILE A 43 -2.81 -9.70 -4.38
N PRO A 44 -3.01 -8.50 -3.78
CA PRO A 44 -2.66 -8.25 -2.38
C PRO A 44 -3.44 -9.13 -1.39
N PHE A 45 -4.59 -9.66 -1.80
CA PHE A 45 -5.44 -10.55 -1.00
C PHE A 45 -5.46 -12.00 -1.51
N GLY A 46 -4.57 -12.34 -2.44
CA GLY A 46 -4.58 -13.62 -3.16
C GLY A 46 -5.71 -13.71 -4.19
N ALA A 47 -6.04 -14.93 -4.60
CA ALA A 47 -7.07 -15.21 -5.61
C ALA A 47 -7.69 -16.61 -5.42
N GLY A 48 -8.84 -16.84 -6.06
CA GLY A 48 -9.51 -18.14 -6.09
C GLY A 48 -9.96 -18.65 -4.71
N ARG A 49 -9.96 -19.98 -4.51
CA ARG A 49 -10.52 -20.64 -3.30
C ARG A 49 -9.86 -20.26 -1.97
N ARG A 50 -8.66 -19.68 -2.00
CA ARG A 50 -7.88 -19.30 -0.81
C ARG A 50 -7.66 -17.79 -0.73
N MET A 51 -8.44 -17.03 -1.48
CA MET A 51 -8.48 -15.58 -1.35
C MET A 51 -8.88 -15.18 0.07
N CYS A 52 -8.33 -14.07 0.57
CA CYS A 52 -8.64 -13.57 1.90
C CYS A 52 -10.15 -13.32 2.03
N PRO A 53 -10.85 -13.97 3.00
CA PRO A 53 -12.28 -13.72 3.20
C PRO A 53 -12.55 -12.34 3.85
N GLY A 54 -11.52 -11.67 4.36
CA GLY A 54 -11.61 -10.38 5.05
C GLY A 54 -11.36 -9.16 4.16
N VAL A 55 -11.33 -9.28 2.83
CA VAL A 55 -10.99 -8.18 1.89
C VAL A 55 -11.81 -6.92 2.19
N THR A 56 -13.14 -7.02 2.17
CA THR A 56 -14.03 -5.88 2.40
C THR A 56 -13.85 -5.27 3.79
N PHE A 57 -13.68 -6.11 4.82
CA PHE A 57 -13.45 -5.64 6.17
C PHE A 57 -12.11 -4.90 6.29
N GLY A 58 -11.04 -5.45 5.72
CA GLY A 58 -9.71 -4.84 5.72
C GLY A 58 -9.70 -3.49 5.03
N LEU A 59 -10.34 -3.39 3.86
CA LEU A 59 -10.41 -2.15 3.09
C LEU A 59 -11.14 -1.04 3.85
N VAL A 60 -12.31 -1.32 4.41
CA VAL A 60 -13.05 -0.31 5.20
C VAL A 60 -12.22 0.19 6.39
N ASN A 61 -11.46 -0.70 7.04
CA ASN A 61 -10.58 -0.33 8.16
C ASN A 61 -9.31 0.44 7.74
N VAL A 62 -8.97 0.48 6.44
CA VAL A 62 -7.85 1.26 5.92
C VAL A 62 -8.36 2.57 5.31
N GLU A 63 -9.32 2.49 4.40
CA GLU A 63 -9.82 3.62 3.62
C GLU A 63 -10.49 4.67 4.49
N TYR A 64 -11.37 4.25 5.43
CA TYR A 64 -12.13 5.20 6.25
C TYR A 64 -11.21 5.99 7.21
N PRO A 65 -10.34 5.36 8.01
CA PRO A 65 -9.41 6.11 8.86
C PRO A 65 -8.43 6.96 8.04
N LEU A 66 -7.93 6.45 6.92
CA LEU A 66 -7.03 7.21 6.05
C LEU A 66 -7.70 8.47 5.50
N ALA A 67 -8.95 8.36 5.02
CA ALA A 67 -9.71 9.50 4.53
C ALA A 67 -9.91 10.55 5.62
N LEU A 68 -10.24 10.15 6.85
CA LEU A 68 -10.37 11.08 7.98
C LEU A 68 -9.04 11.75 8.33
N LEU A 69 -7.95 10.98 8.36
CA LEU A 69 -6.60 11.50 8.63
C LEU A 69 -6.17 12.53 7.59
N MET A 70 -6.46 12.29 6.31
CA MET A 70 -6.15 13.21 5.21
C MET A 70 -7.09 14.42 5.16
N TYR A 71 -8.36 14.27 5.58
CA TYR A 71 -9.33 15.34 5.56
C TYR A 71 -9.07 16.39 6.66
N TYR A 72 -8.69 15.93 7.86
CA TYR A 72 -8.52 16.81 9.03
C TYR A 72 -7.10 17.32 9.23
N PHE A 73 -6.09 16.67 8.66
CA PHE A 73 -4.69 16.98 8.94
C PHE A 73 -3.82 17.00 7.70
N ASP A 74 -3.00 18.04 7.61
CA ASP A 74 -1.73 18.00 6.89
C ASP A 74 -0.67 17.33 7.77
N TRP A 75 0.39 16.80 7.15
CA TRP A 75 1.40 16.01 7.85
C TRP A 75 2.80 16.54 7.63
N LYS A 76 3.57 16.65 8.71
CA LYS A 76 4.99 17.03 8.69
C LYS A 76 5.84 15.99 9.40
N LEU A 77 7.04 15.71 8.89
CA LEU A 77 8.02 14.87 9.57
C LEU A 77 8.50 15.53 10.88
N SER A 78 8.54 14.76 11.97
CA SER A 78 8.83 15.29 13.31
C SER A 78 10.22 15.89 13.49
N ASN A 79 11.19 15.51 12.64
CA ASN A 79 12.60 15.80 12.84
C ASN A 79 13.21 16.75 11.78
N ALA A 80 12.41 17.61 11.15
CA ALA A 80 12.85 18.54 10.09
C ALA A 80 13.64 17.88 8.94
N LYS A 81 13.52 16.56 8.77
CA LYS A 81 14.06 15.81 7.65
C LYS A 81 13.31 16.19 6.39
N LYS A 82 14.00 16.20 5.25
CA LYS A 82 13.31 16.29 3.96
C LYS A 82 12.59 14.98 3.70
N ASN A 83 11.57 15.01 2.85
CA ASN A 83 10.79 13.80 2.55
C ASN A 83 11.66 12.70 1.92
N GLU A 84 12.68 13.11 1.17
CA GLU A 84 13.64 12.23 0.49
C GLU A 84 14.59 11.50 1.46
N ASP A 85 14.72 11.98 2.69
CA ASP A 85 15.58 11.39 3.73
C ASP A 85 14.87 10.27 4.51
N LEU A 86 13.62 9.95 4.15
CA LEU A 86 12.83 8.91 4.80
C LEU A 86 13.30 7.52 4.31
N ASP A 87 13.89 6.73 5.22
CA ASP A 87 14.27 5.35 4.91
C ASP A 87 13.02 4.47 4.77
N MET A 88 12.80 3.95 3.57
CA MET A 88 11.71 3.03 3.23
C MET A 88 12.11 1.56 3.28
N SER A 89 13.29 1.24 3.84
CA SER A 89 13.73 -0.13 4.04
C SER A 89 12.74 -0.93 4.89
N GLU A 90 12.64 -2.23 4.59
CA GLU A 90 11.61 -3.11 5.13
C GLU A 90 12.22 -4.15 6.10
N THR A 91 11.42 -4.58 7.08
CA THR A 91 11.70 -5.75 7.91
C THR A 91 10.79 -6.89 7.48
N PHE A 92 11.37 -8.04 7.14
CA PHE A 92 10.63 -9.24 6.75
C PHE A 92 9.98 -9.91 7.97
N GLY A 93 8.72 -10.33 7.82
CA GLY A 93 7.94 -10.96 8.88
C GLY A 93 6.64 -11.57 8.36
N VAL A 94 5.67 -11.79 9.26
CA VAL A 94 4.31 -12.26 8.89
C VAL A 94 3.61 -11.24 7.97
N ALA A 95 3.79 -9.95 8.29
CA ALA A 95 3.55 -8.84 7.39
C ALA A 95 4.88 -8.09 7.23
N VAL A 96 5.13 -7.58 6.03
CA VAL A 96 6.26 -6.68 5.78
C VAL A 96 5.90 -5.32 6.35
N THR A 97 6.78 -4.77 7.19
CA THR A 97 6.65 -3.42 7.74
C THR A 97 7.88 -2.62 7.41
N ARG A 98 7.80 -1.30 7.53
CA ARG A 98 8.99 -0.48 7.49
C ARG A 98 9.91 -0.83 8.65
N LYS A 99 11.22 -0.70 8.43
CA LYS A 99 12.25 -1.01 9.42
C LYS A 99 12.17 -0.11 10.65
N ASP A 100 11.98 1.18 10.44
CA ASP A 100 11.88 2.19 11.50
C ASP A 100 10.48 2.84 11.53
N ASP A 101 9.99 3.19 12.73
CA ASP A 101 8.66 3.78 12.95
C ASP A 101 8.46 5.16 12.29
N LEU A 102 7.21 5.47 11.91
CA LEU A 102 6.85 6.73 11.26
C LEU A 102 6.38 7.75 12.28
N PHE A 103 7.22 8.74 12.52
CA PHE A 103 6.92 9.87 13.37
C PHE A 103 6.47 11.07 12.52
N LEU A 104 5.19 11.39 12.64
CA LEU A 104 4.57 12.53 11.97
C LEU A 104 3.93 13.46 13.00
N ILE A 105 3.92 14.75 12.66
CA ILE A 105 3.20 15.79 13.38
C ILE A 105 1.95 16.13 12.55
N PRO A 106 0.73 15.92 13.08
CA PRO A 106 -0.49 16.38 12.44
C PRO A 106 -0.61 17.89 12.58
N ILE A 107 -0.93 18.56 11.47
CA ILE A 107 -1.22 20.00 11.40
C ILE A 107 -2.69 20.12 11.03
N THR A 108 -3.51 20.75 11.87
CA THR A 108 -4.95 20.89 11.59
C THR A 108 -5.16 21.61 10.26
N TYR A 109 -5.81 20.91 9.33
CA TYR A 109 -6.20 21.50 8.05
C TYR A 109 -7.38 22.45 8.29
N HIS A 110 -7.16 23.73 8.00
CA HIS A 110 -8.21 24.73 7.99
C HIS A 110 -8.54 25.03 6.53
N PRO A 111 -9.71 24.61 6.02
CA PRO A 111 -10.10 24.84 4.64
C PRO A 111 -10.25 26.32 4.30
#